data_AF-A0A9X6XWK5-F1
#
_entry.id   AF-A0A9X6XWK5-F1
#
_cell.length_a   1.000
_cell.length_b   1.000
_cell.length_c   1.000
_cell.angle_alpha   90.00
_cell.angle_beta   90.00
_cell.angle_gamma   90.00
#
_symmetry.space_group_name_H-M   'P 1'
#
loop_
_entity.id
_entity.type
_entity.pdbx_description
1 polymer ?
#
loop_
_entity_poly.entity_id
_entity_poly.type
_entity_poly.pdbx_seq_one_letter_code
_entity_poly.pdbx_strand_id
1 'polypeptide(L)'
;MEVIYKKGSCKRGELFDVLVSKFVEGGWKILEDESGHKNYRVVLHSKGSLGNTPMYIGLYPYAGTNVQGNDSYNIKTSRYCNGYFSIFNDWDFNQKVNISTISGTHRLNFINGESSLSSSYSMTLSTEIPIEYYYYCDLDRVVFIAIPDVVKCKQDNSSVDASPIVHFFGIPEETYLKEKNAPSYSCVIHAGSSTSHSKSKYLICNKPAALLDTAAYEMSFSYFDGWPGPADGGAGAGPMMLTDYYLDDSQTGLRAKLGFIYSFVPNGKITRDDTIELDTEIGKQVYKPLFTSSSYYSSFPRTTLAIRIE
;
A
#
# COMPACT_ATOMS: atom_id res chain seq x y z
N MET A 1 -15.80 -0.15 12.74
CA MET A 1 -14.82 -1.12 13.26
C MET A 1 -13.59 -0.31 13.66
N GLU A 2 -13.07 -0.46 14.88
CA GLU A 2 -11.88 0.32 15.27
C GLU A 2 -10.64 -0.28 14.63
N VAL A 3 -9.99 0.51 13.77
CA VAL A 3 -8.78 0.13 13.06
C VAL A 3 -7.60 0.66 13.86
N ILE A 4 -6.88 -0.22 14.53
CA ILE A 4 -5.67 0.12 15.28
C ILE A 4 -4.50 -0.60 14.62
N TYR A 5 -3.53 0.18 14.13
CA TYR A 5 -2.34 -0.37 13.49
C TYR A 5 -1.42 -0.99 14.52
N LYS A 6 -0.98 -2.21 14.25
CA LYS A 6 -0.03 -2.94 15.08
C LYS A 6 1.39 -2.60 14.66
N LYS A 7 2.26 -2.41 15.65
CA LYS A 7 3.69 -2.12 15.45
C LYS A 7 4.52 -3.41 15.48
N GLY A 8 5.59 -3.45 14.68
CA GLY A 8 6.63 -4.47 14.75
C GLY A 8 7.96 -3.96 14.22
N SER A 9 8.97 -4.83 14.24
CA SER A 9 10.31 -4.54 13.72
C SER A 9 10.90 -5.78 13.07
N CYS A 10 11.71 -5.58 12.03
CA CYS A 10 12.47 -6.63 11.37
C CYS A 10 13.73 -6.04 10.72
N LYS A 11 14.53 -6.88 10.07
CA LYS A 11 15.58 -6.45 9.16
C LYS A 11 15.04 -6.27 7.74
N ARG A 12 15.72 -5.47 6.93
CA ARG A 12 15.35 -5.25 5.51
C ARG A 12 15.23 -6.56 4.73
N GLY A 13 16.13 -7.51 4.93
CA GLY A 13 16.07 -8.83 4.28
C GLY A 13 14.81 -9.64 4.60
N GLU A 14 14.20 -9.38 5.74
CA GLU A 14 13.03 -10.13 6.25
C GLU A 14 11.69 -9.49 5.81
N LEU A 15 11.71 -8.26 5.27
CA LEU A 15 10.49 -7.48 5.00
C LEU A 15 9.49 -8.17 4.06
N PHE A 16 9.98 -8.88 3.05
CA PHE A 16 9.10 -9.59 2.11
C PHE A 16 8.32 -10.69 2.83
N ASP A 17 9.01 -11.52 3.62
CA ASP A 17 8.39 -12.61 4.36
C ASP A 17 7.48 -12.06 5.47
N VAL A 18 7.87 -10.94 6.10
CA VAL A 18 7.01 -10.22 7.05
C VAL A 18 5.73 -9.74 6.37
N LEU A 19 5.80 -9.09 5.21
CA LEU A 19 4.60 -8.68 4.46
C LEU A 19 3.69 -9.87 4.19
N VAL A 20 4.24 -10.97 3.64
CA VAL A 20 3.49 -12.21 3.36
C VAL A 20 2.83 -12.76 4.62
N SER A 21 3.55 -12.82 5.74
CA SER A 21 2.99 -13.28 7.01
C SER A 21 1.83 -12.41 7.50
N LYS A 22 1.85 -11.08 7.24
CA LYS A 22 0.74 -10.19 7.63
C LYS A 22 -0.51 -10.42 6.82
N PHE A 23 -0.39 -10.76 5.54
CA PHE A 23 -1.54 -11.25 4.77
C PHE A 23 -2.14 -12.51 5.41
N VAL A 24 -1.30 -13.50 5.76
CA VAL A 24 -1.76 -14.76 6.34
C VAL A 24 -2.38 -14.57 7.73
N GLU A 25 -1.80 -13.72 8.58
CA GLU A 25 -2.36 -13.33 9.88
C GLU A 25 -3.74 -12.66 9.73
N GLY A 26 -3.96 -11.90 8.66
CA GLY A 26 -5.27 -11.33 8.30
C GLY A 26 -6.29 -12.35 7.76
N GLY A 27 -5.90 -13.62 7.61
CA GLY A 27 -6.76 -14.71 7.13
C GLY A 27 -6.63 -15.02 5.64
N TRP A 28 -5.68 -14.40 4.93
CA TRP A 28 -5.42 -14.72 3.53
C TRP A 28 -4.71 -16.07 3.40
N LYS A 29 -4.99 -16.77 2.30
CA LYS A 29 -4.43 -18.09 1.99
C LYS A 29 -3.26 -17.97 1.01
N ILE A 30 -2.23 -18.78 1.22
CA ILE A 30 -1.18 -19.01 0.23
C ILE A 30 -1.68 -20.07 -0.76
N LEU A 31 -1.79 -19.72 -2.04
CA LEU A 31 -2.17 -20.63 -3.14
C LEU A 31 -0.96 -21.22 -3.86
N GLU A 32 0.12 -20.44 -3.94
CA GLU A 32 1.40 -20.82 -4.53
C GLU A 32 2.49 -20.27 -3.60
N ASP A 33 3.45 -21.13 -3.25
CA ASP A 33 4.64 -20.76 -2.50
C ASP A 33 5.85 -20.76 -3.45
N GLU A 34 6.85 -19.93 -3.14
CA GLU A 34 8.06 -19.77 -3.94
C GLU A 34 8.87 -21.07 -4.07
N SER A 35 8.69 -21.99 -3.12
CA SER A 35 9.33 -23.31 -3.05
C SER A 35 9.01 -24.24 -4.24
N GLY A 36 8.04 -23.89 -5.10
CA GLY A 36 7.65 -24.65 -6.29
C GLY A 36 8.37 -24.30 -7.60
N HIS A 37 9.25 -23.29 -7.63
CA HIS A 37 10.09 -22.82 -8.77
C HIS A 37 9.42 -22.51 -10.12
N LYS A 38 8.12 -22.77 -10.36
CA LYS A 38 7.52 -22.52 -11.68
C LYS A 38 7.49 -21.02 -12.04
N ASN A 39 7.13 -20.16 -11.09
CA ASN A 39 6.97 -18.73 -11.33
C ASN A 39 7.71 -17.83 -10.33
N TYR A 40 8.49 -18.40 -9.39
CA TYR A 40 9.31 -17.65 -8.44
C TYR A 40 8.55 -16.55 -7.68
N ARG A 41 7.35 -16.88 -7.18
CA ARG A 41 6.42 -15.93 -6.54
C ARG A 41 5.65 -16.60 -5.42
N VAL A 42 5.08 -15.77 -4.55
CA VAL A 42 4.06 -16.17 -3.59
C VAL A 42 2.71 -15.64 -4.07
N VAL A 43 1.69 -16.51 -4.16
CA VAL A 43 0.33 -16.10 -4.52
C VAL A 43 -0.56 -16.14 -3.30
N LEU A 44 -1.12 -14.99 -2.95
CA LEU A 44 -2.01 -14.76 -1.83
C LEU A 44 -3.45 -14.60 -2.31
N HIS A 45 -4.39 -15.13 -1.54
CA HIS A 45 -5.80 -15.09 -1.85
C HIS A 45 -6.67 -14.81 -0.62
N SER A 46 -7.64 -13.92 -0.79
CA SER A 46 -8.76 -13.80 0.15
C SER A 46 -10.09 -13.80 -0.60
N LYS A 47 -11.15 -14.21 0.10
CA LYS A 47 -12.53 -14.13 -0.37
C LYS A 47 -13.25 -12.88 0.15
N GLY A 48 -12.57 -12.02 0.92
CA GLY A 48 -13.21 -10.95 1.69
C GLY A 48 -14.01 -11.49 2.88
N SER A 49 -14.39 -10.59 3.79
CA SER A 49 -15.16 -10.89 5.00
C SER A 49 -16.53 -11.49 4.71
N LEU A 50 -17.13 -11.14 3.57
CA LEU A 50 -18.40 -11.71 3.11
C LEU A 50 -18.25 -12.98 2.25
N GLY A 51 -17.01 -13.46 2.06
CA GLY A 51 -16.72 -14.74 1.39
C GLY A 51 -16.95 -14.74 -0.13
N ASN A 52 -17.14 -13.58 -0.73
CA ASN A 52 -17.67 -13.40 -2.07
C ASN A 52 -16.86 -12.45 -2.97
N THR A 53 -15.77 -11.89 -2.45
CA THR A 53 -14.90 -10.95 -3.16
C THR A 53 -13.52 -11.59 -3.31
N PRO A 54 -13.34 -12.45 -4.34
CA PRO A 54 -12.07 -13.11 -4.54
C PRO A 54 -11.01 -12.10 -4.97
N MET A 55 -9.93 -12.05 -4.21
CA MET A 55 -8.74 -11.23 -4.48
C MET A 55 -7.55 -12.17 -4.62
N TYR A 56 -6.69 -11.89 -5.60
CA TYR A 56 -5.50 -12.69 -5.88
C TYR A 56 -4.32 -11.76 -6.13
N ILE A 57 -3.25 -11.92 -5.36
CA ILE A 57 -2.04 -11.09 -5.45
C ILE A 57 -0.84 -12.01 -5.58
N GLY A 58 -0.07 -11.87 -6.65
CA GLY A 58 1.24 -12.49 -6.80
C GLY A 58 2.32 -11.52 -6.36
N LEU A 59 3.11 -11.89 -5.35
CA LEU A 59 4.26 -11.14 -4.86
C LEU A 59 5.55 -11.81 -5.32
N TYR A 60 6.49 -11.02 -5.84
CA TYR A 60 7.73 -11.51 -6.42
C TYR A 60 8.92 -10.89 -5.70
N PRO A 61 9.77 -11.69 -5.03
CA PRO A 61 10.89 -11.20 -4.23
C PRO A 61 12.13 -10.91 -5.10
N TYR A 62 11.98 -10.36 -6.30
CA TYR A 62 13.09 -10.10 -7.22
C TYR A 62 13.20 -8.64 -7.61
N ALA A 63 14.44 -8.16 -7.74
CA ALA A 63 14.75 -6.76 -8.02
C ALA A 63 14.12 -6.20 -9.31
N GLY A 64 13.76 -7.08 -10.25
CA GLY A 64 13.09 -6.73 -11.49
C GLY A 64 12.57 -7.95 -12.26
N THR A 65 11.69 -7.73 -13.23
CA THR A 65 11.12 -8.80 -14.07
C THR A 65 12.16 -9.43 -14.99
N ASN A 66 13.17 -8.66 -15.40
CA ASN A 66 14.29 -9.10 -16.24
C ASN A 66 15.28 -10.04 -15.54
N VAL A 67 15.16 -10.22 -14.23
CA VAL A 67 16.06 -11.05 -13.41
C VAL A 67 15.31 -12.04 -12.52
N GLN A 68 14.02 -12.28 -12.81
CA GLN A 68 13.19 -13.24 -12.08
C GLN A 68 13.83 -14.62 -12.09
N GLY A 69 13.88 -15.26 -10.91
CA GLY A 69 14.49 -16.59 -10.74
C GLY A 69 16.01 -16.59 -10.62
N ASN A 70 16.67 -15.44 -10.67
CA ASN A 70 18.09 -15.32 -10.33
C ASN A 70 18.27 -14.88 -8.87
N ASP A 71 18.77 -15.80 -8.03
CA ASP A 71 18.90 -15.56 -6.59
C ASP A 71 19.86 -14.43 -6.22
N SER A 72 20.77 -14.02 -7.11
CA SER A 72 21.61 -12.82 -6.90
C SER A 72 20.79 -11.53 -6.85
N TYR A 73 19.55 -11.56 -7.36
CA TYR A 73 18.60 -10.45 -7.37
C TYR A 73 17.40 -10.70 -6.45
N ASN A 74 17.42 -11.78 -5.67
CA ASN A 74 16.40 -12.05 -4.66
C ASN A 74 16.53 -11.01 -3.54
N ILE A 75 15.51 -10.21 -3.32
CA ILE A 75 15.57 -9.08 -2.37
C ILE A 75 15.70 -9.54 -0.92
N LYS A 76 15.44 -10.81 -0.61
CA LYS A 76 15.53 -11.33 0.75
C LYS A 76 16.98 -11.51 1.19
N THR A 77 17.84 -11.93 0.27
CA THR A 77 19.23 -12.31 0.53
C THR A 77 20.24 -11.35 -0.10
N SER A 78 19.85 -10.63 -1.15
CA SER A 78 20.72 -9.66 -1.83
C SER A 78 20.63 -8.26 -1.22
N ARG A 79 21.43 -7.33 -1.74
CA ARG A 79 21.34 -5.91 -1.40
C ARG A 79 20.17 -5.18 -2.08
N TYR A 80 19.51 -5.80 -3.06
CA TYR A 80 18.36 -5.17 -3.72
C TYR A 80 17.18 -5.08 -2.75
N CYS A 81 16.52 -3.92 -2.73
CA CYS A 81 15.53 -3.61 -1.70
C CYS A 81 14.09 -3.94 -2.10
N ASN A 82 13.78 -3.91 -3.39
CA ASN A 82 12.42 -3.73 -3.87
C ASN A 82 12.03 -4.84 -4.84
N GLY A 83 10.84 -5.39 -4.63
CA GLY A 83 10.26 -6.46 -5.45
C GLY A 83 9.28 -5.94 -6.47
N TYR A 84 8.38 -6.81 -6.91
CA TYR A 84 7.23 -6.42 -7.71
C TYR A 84 6.03 -7.32 -7.40
N PHE A 85 4.86 -6.92 -7.85
CA PHE A 85 3.64 -7.67 -7.65
C PHE A 85 2.75 -7.65 -8.90
N SER A 86 1.75 -8.50 -8.91
CA SER A 86 0.69 -8.52 -9.92
C SER A 86 -0.64 -8.89 -9.27
N ILE A 87 -1.73 -8.35 -9.78
CA ILE A 87 -3.09 -8.66 -9.30
C ILE A 87 -3.76 -9.53 -10.36
N PHE A 88 -4.40 -10.62 -9.96
CA PHE A 88 -5.05 -11.57 -10.88
C PHE A 88 -6.56 -11.50 -10.79
N ASN A 89 -7.23 -11.69 -11.92
CA ASN A 89 -8.70 -11.72 -11.98
C ASN A 89 -9.25 -13.00 -11.37
N ASP A 90 -8.57 -14.11 -11.63
CA ASP A 90 -9.00 -15.44 -11.24
C ASP A 90 -7.85 -16.44 -11.22
N TRP A 91 -8.09 -17.57 -10.56
CA TRP A 91 -7.13 -18.62 -10.30
C TRP A 91 -7.68 -20.00 -10.65
N ASP A 92 -6.95 -20.74 -11.48
CA ASP A 92 -7.23 -22.15 -11.70
C ASP A 92 -6.62 -22.97 -10.56
N PHE A 93 -7.46 -23.41 -9.63
CA PHE A 93 -7.06 -24.22 -8.47
C PHE A 93 -6.51 -25.60 -8.83
N ASN A 94 -6.92 -26.16 -9.98
CA ASN A 94 -6.45 -27.47 -10.42
C ASN A 94 -5.05 -27.36 -11.04
N GLN A 95 -4.85 -26.39 -11.93
CA GLN A 95 -3.59 -26.17 -12.62
C GLN A 95 -2.59 -25.34 -11.82
N LYS A 96 -3.04 -24.69 -10.73
CA LYS A 96 -2.26 -23.75 -9.90
C LYS A 96 -1.65 -22.63 -10.74
N VAL A 97 -2.48 -22.00 -11.57
CA VAL A 97 -2.07 -20.87 -12.42
C VAL A 97 -3.12 -19.76 -12.38
N ASN A 98 -2.67 -18.52 -12.58
CA ASN A 98 -3.59 -17.41 -12.80
C ASN A 98 -4.22 -17.53 -14.18
N ILE A 99 -5.52 -17.29 -14.29
CA ILE A 99 -6.25 -17.33 -15.57
C ILE A 99 -5.98 -16.06 -16.37
N SER A 100 -5.99 -14.91 -15.70
CA SER A 100 -5.62 -13.63 -16.29
C SER A 100 -5.18 -12.63 -15.22
N THR A 101 -4.41 -11.62 -15.65
CA THR A 101 -3.93 -10.52 -14.81
C THR A 101 -4.87 -9.33 -14.97
N ILE A 102 -5.26 -8.66 -13.86
CA ILE A 102 -6.20 -7.53 -13.94
C ILE A 102 -5.55 -6.30 -14.58
N SER A 103 -4.30 -6.06 -14.20
CA SER A 103 -3.39 -5.05 -14.77
C SER A 103 -1.99 -5.63 -14.72
N GLY A 104 -1.07 -5.20 -15.58
CA GLY A 104 0.31 -5.70 -15.63
C GLY A 104 1.08 -5.68 -14.29
N THR A 105 2.36 -5.96 -14.37
CA THR A 105 3.21 -6.02 -13.17
C THR A 105 3.53 -4.62 -12.64
N HIS A 106 3.56 -4.49 -11.32
CA HIS A 106 3.77 -3.21 -10.63
C HIS A 106 4.91 -3.33 -9.61
N ARG A 107 5.56 -2.21 -9.32
CA ARG A 107 6.68 -2.20 -8.37
C ARG A 107 6.19 -2.43 -6.94
N LEU A 108 6.96 -3.18 -6.13
CA LEU A 108 6.77 -3.35 -4.70
C LEU A 108 7.99 -2.76 -3.97
N ASN A 109 7.95 -1.46 -3.69
CA ASN A 109 9.04 -0.78 -3.00
C ASN A 109 8.91 -0.94 -1.48
N PHE A 110 9.95 -1.44 -0.83
CA PHE A 110 10.09 -1.38 0.63
C PHE A 110 10.99 -0.22 1.07
N ILE A 111 11.84 0.25 0.16
CA ILE A 111 12.70 1.42 0.27
C ILE A 111 12.44 2.30 -0.95
N ASN A 112 12.43 3.63 -0.79
CA ASN A 112 12.05 4.51 -1.89
C ASN A 112 13.01 4.34 -3.08
N GLY A 113 12.44 4.28 -4.28
CA GLY A 113 13.18 4.05 -5.50
C GLY A 113 12.29 4.23 -6.73
N GLU A 114 12.91 4.19 -7.90
CA GLU A 114 12.21 4.31 -9.18
C GLU A 114 11.09 3.27 -9.33
N SER A 115 10.03 3.63 -10.06
CA SER A 115 8.90 2.73 -10.37
C SER A 115 9.22 1.69 -11.45
N SER A 116 10.45 1.69 -11.97
CA SER A 116 10.93 0.78 -13.00
C SER A 116 10.98 -0.67 -12.52
N LEU A 117 10.53 -1.59 -13.38
CA LEU A 117 10.60 -3.04 -13.17
C LEU A 117 11.94 -3.65 -13.57
N SER A 118 12.91 -2.85 -14.01
CA SER A 118 14.25 -3.32 -14.33
C SER A 118 15.15 -3.27 -13.09
N SER A 119 15.92 -4.33 -12.87
CA SER A 119 16.89 -4.41 -11.78
C SER A 119 17.93 -3.29 -11.78
N SER A 120 18.26 -2.71 -12.95
CA SER A 120 19.23 -1.61 -13.08
C SER A 120 18.84 -0.33 -12.35
N TYR A 121 17.55 -0.15 -12.04
CA TYR A 121 17.02 1.02 -11.31
C TYR A 121 16.67 0.70 -9.86
N SER A 122 16.99 -0.51 -9.39
CA SER A 122 16.66 -0.92 -8.04
C SER A 122 17.57 -0.25 -7.02
N MET A 123 16.96 0.25 -5.94
CA MET A 123 17.69 0.70 -4.77
C MET A 123 18.43 -0.48 -4.12
N THR A 124 19.63 -0.20 -3.59
CA THR A 124 20.42 -1.18 -2.85
C THR A 124 20.76 -0.69 -1.45
N LEU A 125 20.62 -1.60 -0.48
CA LEU A 125 20.97 -1.44 0.93
C LEU A 125 21.37 -2.79 1.53
N SER A 126 22.11 -2.77 2.64
CA SER A 126 22.35 -3.97 3.44
C SER A 126 21.05 -4.70 3.83
N THR A 127 21.09 -6.04 3.89
CA THR A 127 20.01 -6.89 4.44
C THR A 127 19.74 -6.59 5.91
N GLU A 128 20.76 -6.08 6.62
CA GLU A 128 20.75 -5.88 8.07
C GLU A 128 20.18 -4.52 8.51
N ILE A 129 19.73 -3.67 7.59
CA ILE A 129 19.14 -2.38 7.95
C ILE A 129 17.89 -2.63 8.82
N PRO A 130 17.82 -2.05 10.04
CA PRO A 130 16.62 -2.16 10.88
C PRO A 130 15.44 -1.43 10.25
N ILE A 131 14.28 -2.06 10.31
CA ILE A 131 13.02 -1.53 9.80
C ILE A 131 11.98 -1.61 10.91
N GLU A 132 11.39 -0.47 11.25
CA GLU A 132 10.13 -0.43 11.99
C GLU A 132 8.98 -0.57 10.99
N TYR A 133 7.93 -1.30 11.35
CA TYR A 133 6.74 -1.38 10.51
C TYR A 133 5.45 -1.25 11.32
N TYR A 134 4.42 -0.73 10.65
CA TYR A 134 3.05 -0.74 11.12
C TYR A 134 2.19 -1.51 10.13
N TYR A 135 1.20 -2.23 10.63
CA TYR A 135 0.28 -2.94 9.75
C TYR A 135 -1.15 -2.99 10.30
N TYR A 136 -2.09 -3.06 9.37
CA TYR A 136 -3.46 -3.48 9.60
C TYR A 136 -3.80 -4.56 8.57
N CYS A 137 -4.44 -5.64 8.99
CA CYS A 137 -4.82 -6.73 8.10
C CYS A 137 -6.11 -7.40 8.56
N ASP A 138 -6.99 -7.66 7.60
CA ASP A 138 -8.18 -8.49 7.74
C ASP A 138 -8.41 -9.24 6.41
N LEU A 139 -9.56 -9.91 6.27
CA LEU A 139 -9.90 -10.62 5.04
C LEU A 139 -10.14 -9.67 3.85
N ASP A 140 -10.44 -8.40 4.10
CA ASP A 140 -10.80 -7.42 3.09
C ASP A 140 -9.59 -6.62 2.58
N ARG A 141 -8.57 -6.46 3.41
CA ARG A 141 -7.44 -5.56 3.10
C ARG A 141 -6.20 -5.81 3.94
N VAL A 142 -5.08 -5.33 3.42
CA VAL A 142 -3.80 -5.20 4.12
C VAL A 142 -3.24 -3.82 3.87
N VAL A 143 -2.94 -3.12 4.96
CA VAL A 143 -2.15 -1.89 4.94
C VAL A 143 -0.82 -2.17 5.63
N PHE A 144 0.28 -1.87 4.96
CA PHE A 144 1.62 -2.13 5.46
C PHE A 144 2.50 -0.90 5.28
N ILE A 145 3.10 -0.44 6.37
CA ILE A 145 3.98 0.73 6.41
C ILE A 145 5.37 0.27 6.83
N ALA A 146 6.38 0.52 6.00
CA ALA A 146 7.78 0.30 6.33
C ALA A 146 8.48 1.63 6.62
N ILE A 147 9.18 1.71 7.75
CA ILE A 147 9.93 2.88 8.20
C ILE A 147 11.38 2.45 8.44
N PRO A 148 12.28 2.68 7.47
CA PRO A 148 13.68 2.29 7.63
C PRO A 148 14.43 3.20 8.60
N ASP A 149 15.39 2.63 9.33
CA ASP A 149 16.29 3.42 10.18
C ASP A 149 17.13 4.39 9.34
N VAL A 150 16.82 5.69 9.46
CA VAL A 150 17.44 6.74 8.64
C VAL A 150 18.94 6.81 8.83
N VAL A 151 19.45 6.64 10.05
CA VAL A 151 20.89 6.75 10.33
C VAL A 151 21.64 5.61 9.68
N LYS A 152 21.15 4.38 9.85
CA LYS A 152 21.75 3.17 9.25
C LYS A 152 21.65 3.18 7.73
N CYS A 153 20.51 3.60 7.19
CA CYS A 153 20.33 3.80 5.76
C CYS A 153 21.37 4.76 5.18
N LYS A 154 21.55 5.94 5.81
CA LYS A 154 22.52 6.94 5.32
C LYS A 154 23.98 6.53 5.49
N GLN A 155 24.29 5.70 6.48
CA GLN A 155 25.63 5.11 6.65
C GLN A 155 25.96 4.09 5.54
N ASP A 156 25.00 3.27 5.13
CA ASP A 156 25.20 2.24 4.09
C ASP A 156 25.08 2.81 2.66
N ASN A 157 24.15 3.75 2.43
CA ASN A 157 23.98 4.45 1.16
C ASN A 157 23.47 5.89 1.41
N SER A 158 24.34 6.88 1.30
CA SER A 158 24.02 8.29 1.60
C SER A 158 22.93 8.89 0.71
N SER A 159 22.72 8.33 -0.48
CA SER A 159 21.71 8.79 -1.45
C SER A 159 20.29 8.30 -1.18
N VAL A 160 20.12 7.33 -0.28
CA VAL A 160 18.82 6.68 -0.08
C VAL A 160 17.79 7.62 0.55
N ASP A 161 16.57 7.61 0.04
CA ASP A 161 15.42 8.24 0.70
C ASP A 161 14.78 7.26 1.67
N ALA A 162 15.01 7.49 2.96
CA ALA A 162 14.53 6.68 4.08
C ALA A 162 13.15 7.12 4.62
N SER A 163 12.38 7.88 3.83
CA SER A 163 11.01 8.23 4.19
C SER A 163 10.11 6.98 4.26
N PRO A 164 9.09 6.94 5.13
CA PRO A 164 8.13 5.84 5.21
C PRO A 164 7.52 5.46 3.87
N ILE A 165 7.33 4.16 3.66
CA ILE A 165 6.60 3.63 2.52
C ILE A 165 5.31 2.98 2.99
N VAL A 166 4.22 3.36 2.36
CA VAL A 166 2.87 2.86 2.63
C VAL A 166 2.42 2.02 1.44
N HIS A 167 1.87 0.84 1.72
CA HIS A 167 1.11 0.05 0.76
C HIS A 167 -0.28 -0.23 1.31
N PHE A 168 -1.27 -0.09 0.45
CA PHE A 168 -2.63 -0.53 0.66
C PHE A 168 -2.97 -1.56 -0.41
N PHE A 169 -3.48 -2.71 0.00
CA PHE A 169 -4.04 -3.75 -0.87
C PHE A 169 -5.43 -4.13 -0.37
N GLY A 170 -6.41 -4.22 -1.28
CA GLY A 170 -7.75 -4.75 -0.96
C GLY A 170 -8.88 -3.77 -1.23
N ILE A 171 -9.99 -3.91 -0.50
CA ILE A 171 -11.20 -3.10 -0.69
C ILE A 171 -11.24 -1.88 0.25
N PRO A 172 -11.83 -0.75 -0.17
CA PRO A 172 -11.95 0.46 0.66
C PRO A 172 -12.89 0.22 1.85
N GLU A 173 -12.98 1.19 2.76
CA GLU A 173 -13.85 1.11 3.94
C GLU A 173 -15.32 1.12 3.54
N GLU A 174 -15.68 2.01 2.62
CA GLU A 174 -17.05 2.23 2.18
C GLU A 174 -17.11 2.27 0.65
N THR A 175 -18.12 1.64 0.07
CA THR A 175 -18.45 1.74 -1.36
C THR A 175 -19.83 2.36 -1.53
N TYR A 176 -19.95 3.28 -2.49
CA TYR A 176 -21.19 4.02 -2.74
C TYR A 176 -21.88 3.59 -4.05
N LEU A 177 -21.22 2.77 -4.86
CA LEU A 177 -21.77 2.23 -6.08
C LEU A 177 -22.28 0.81 -5.88
N LYS A 178 -23.38 0.49 -6.57
CA LYS A 178 -23.88 -0.88 -6.64
C LYS A 178 -22.94 -1.74 -7.49
N GLU A 179 -22.60 -2.91 -6.96
CA GLU A 179 -21.75 -3.89 -7.60
C GLU A 179 -22.49 -4.67 -8.72
N LYS A 180 -21.84 -4.89 -9.87
CA LYS A 180 -22.43 -5.58 -11.03
C LYS A 180 -22.69 -7.04 -10.77
N ASN A 181 -21.70 -7.69 -10.17
CA ASN A 181 -21.76 -9.11 -9.88
C ASN A 181 -21.98 -9.27 -8.38
N ALA A 182 -23.21 -9.53 -7.95
CA ALA A 182 -23.40 -10.10 -6.64
C ALA A 182 -22.81 -11.53 -6.66
N PRO A 183 -21.85 -11.87 -5.80
CA PRO A 183 -21.60 -11.22 -4.52
C PRO A 183 -20.22 -10.50 -4.43
N SER A 184 -19.52 -10.23 -5.53
CA SER A 184 -18.17 -9.63 -5.58
C SER A 184 -18.16 -8.10 -5.51
N TYR A 185 -17.31 -7.52 -4.66
CA TYR A 185 -17.00 -6.08 -4.68
C TYR A 185 -16.02 -5.70 -5.81
N SER A 186 -16.21 -4.53 -6.42
CA SER A 186 -15.47 -3.99 -7.57
C SER A 186 -14.31 -3.12 -7.18
N CYS A 187 -13.43 -3.56 -6.30
CA CYS A 187 -12.36 -2.68 -5.89
C CYS A 187 -11.25 -3.45 -5.19
N VAL A 188 -10.62 -4.40 -5.88
CA VAL A 188 -9.24 -4.71 -5.49
C VAL A 188 -8.41 -3.49 -5.87
N ILE A 189 -8.05 -2.71 -4.85
CA ILE A 189 -7.25 -1.51 -4.99
C ILE A 189 -5.81 -1.83 -4.60
N HIS A 190 -4.87 -1.22 -5.32
CA HIS A 190 -3.54 -0.98 -4.78
C HIS A 190 -3.24 0.51 -4.80
N ALA A 191 -2.83 1.05 -3.66
CA ALA A 191 -2.28 2.39 -3.52
C ALA A 191 -0.99 2.32 -2.72
N GLY A 192 0.04 3.05 -3.15
CA GLY A 192 1.26 3.11 -2.35
C GLY A 192 2.04 4.40 -2.55
N SER A 193 2.81 4.78 -1.54
CA SER A 193 3.51 6.08 -1.52
C SER A 193 4.77 6.13 -2.41
N SER A 194 5.17 4.99 -2.99
CA SER A 194 6.37 4.88 -3.85
C SER A 194 6.18 3.86 -4.99
N THR A 195 4.97 3.39 -5.22
CA THR A 195 4.68 2.22 -6.08
C THR A 195 3.58 2.45 -7.12
N SER A 196 3.14 3.69 -7.32
CA SER A 196 2.26 3.97 -8.46
C SER A 196 3.02 3.81 -9.78
N HIS A 197 2.37 3.22 -10.76
CA HIS A 197 2.91 3.09 -12.12
C HIS A 197 2.84 4.44 -12.85
N SER A 198 1.77 5.21 -12.62
CA SER A 198 1.61 6.61 -13.05
C SER A 198 1.43 7.53 -11.84
N LYS A 199 2.09 8.70 -11.88
CA LYS A 199 2.19 9.62 -10.73
C LYS A 199 0.80 10.01 -10.23
N SER A 200 0.61 9.94 -8.91
CA SER A 200 -0.64 10.30 -8.23
C SER A 200 -1.82 9.41 -8.61
N LYS A 201 -1.56 8.14 -8.96
CA LYS A 201 -2.63 7.19 -9.25
C LYS A 201 -2.57 5.90 -8.44
N TYR A 202 -3.73 5.41 -8.02
CA TYR A 202 -3.93 4.06 -7.51
C TYR A 202 -4.53 3.19 -8.62
N LEU A 203 -4.43 1.87 -8.43
CA LEU A 203 -5.03 0.89 -9.33
C LEU A 203 -6.41 0.49 -8.82
N ILE A 204 -7.40 0.40 -9.70
CA ILE A 204 -8.72 -0.13 -9.38
C ILE A 204 -9.21 -1.10 -10.44
N CYS A 205 -9.96 -2.11 -10.01
CA CYS A 205 -10.56 -3.11 -10.87
C CYS A 205 -12.06 -2.78 -11.08
N ASN A 206 -12.52 -2.55 -12.30
CA ASN A 206 -13.90 -2.13 -12.57
C ASN A 206 -14.90 -3.29 -12.54
N LYS A 207 -16.00 -3.21 -11.77
CA LYS A 207 -17.29 -3.91 -12.00
C LYS A 207 -18.53 -3.21 -11.38
N PRO A 208 -18.69 -1.86 -11.28
CA PRO A 208 -19.98 -1.26 -10.93
C PRO A 208 -21.10 -1.71 -11.88
N ALA A 209 -22.31 -1.93 -11.35
CA ALA A 209 -23.45 -2.47 -12.09
C ALA A 209 -23.85 -1.65 -13.33
N ALA A 210 -23.66 -0.33 -13.24
CA ALA A 210 -24.06 0.60 -14.28
C ALA A 210 -22.99 0.82 -15.37
N LEU A 211 -21.80 0.22 -15.25
CA LEU A 211 -20.70 0.41 -16.20
C LEU A 211 -20.38 -0.85 -17.01
N LEU A 212 -19.82 -0.63 -18.20
CA LEU A 212 -19.18 -1.68 -18.98
C LEU A 212 -17.99 -2.24 -18.20
N ASP A 213 -17.76 -3.55 -18.34
CA ASP A 213 -16.55 -4.14 -17.78
C ASP A 213 -15.34 -3.54 -18.51
N THR A 214 -14.48 -2.88 -17.74
CA THR A 214 -13.19 -2.41 -18.23
C THR A 214 -12.10 -3.16 -17.49
N ALA A 215 -10.95 -3.34 -18.15
CA ALA A 215 -9.75 -3.82 -17.47
C ALA A 215 -9.42 -2.90 -16.29
N ALA A 216 -8.59 -3.38 -15.34
CA ALA A 216 -8.16 -2.48 -14.27
C ALA A 216 -7.49 -1.24 -14.87
N TYR A 217 -7.79 -0.12 -14.25
CA TYR A 217 -7.36 1.19 -14.70
C TYR A 217 -6.90 2.00 -13.50
N GLU A 218 -6.19 3.08 -13.80
CA GLU A 218 -5.59 3.94 -12.80
C GLU A 218 -6.45 5.18 -12.56
N MET A 219 -6.56 5.59 -11.30
CA MET A 219 -7.32 6.77 -10.88
C MET A 219 -6.55 7.56 -9.83
N SER A 220 -6.85 8.85 -9.72
CA SER A 220 -6.31 9.70 -8.65
C SER A 220 -7.30 9.80 -7.50
N PHE A 221 -6.80 9.92 -6.28
CA PHE A 221 -7.66 10.20 -5.14
C PHE A 221 -8.11 11.66 -5.15
N SER A 222 -9.36 11.89 -4.80
CA SER A 222 -9.82 13.17 -4.28
C SER A 222 -9.68 13.20 -2.76
N TYR A 223 -9.45 14.39 -2.22
CA TYR A 223 -9.29 14.62 -0.78
C TYR A 223 -9.69 16.05 -0.46
N PHE A 224 -10.02 16.29 0.79
CA PHE A 224 -10.35 17.62 1.28
C PHE A 224 -9.15 18.24 2.02
N ASP A 225 -8.88 19.50 1.72
CA ASP A 225 -7.89 20.31 2.41
C ASP A 225 -8.57 21.34 3.32
N GLY A 226 -8.64 21.00 4.60
CA GLY A 226 -9.04 21.96 5.63
C GLY A 226 -7.86 22.88 5.97
N TRP A 227 -7.99 24.15 5.63
CA TRP A 227 -7.05 25.19 6.08
C TRP A 227 -7.67 25.94 7.25
N PRO A 228 -6.90 26.17 8.33
CA PRO A 228 -7.31 27.10 9.38
C PRO A 228 -7.68 28.46 8.80
N GLY A 229 -8.72 29.08 9.38
CA GLY A 229 -9.00 30.48 9.08
C GLY A 229 -7.79 31.35 9.41
N PRO A 230 -7.59 32.49 8.75
CA PRO A 230 -6.55 33.46 9.12
C PRO A 230 -6.63 33.87 10.60
N ALA A 231 -7.84 33.92 11.17
CA ALA A 231 -8.08 34.22 12.58
C ALA A 231 -7.52 33.14 13.53
N ASP A 232 -7.38 31.90 13.06
CA ASP A 232 -6.85 30.77 13.82
C ASP A 232 -5.34 30.58 13.60
N GLY A 233 -4.65 31.58 13.03
CA GLY A 233 -3.22 31.52 12.69
C GLY A 233 -2.92 30.99 11.29
N GLY A 234 -3.94 30.72 10.48
CA GLY A 234 -3.81 30.30 9.08
C GLY A 234 -3.03 28.99 8.89
N ALA A 235 -2.57 28.79 7.66
CA ALA A 235 -1.88 27.59 7.18
C ALA A 235 -0.70 27.11 8.04
N GLY A 236 0.00 28.02 8.72
CA GLY A 236 1.24 27.71 9.45
C GLY A 236 1.08 27.57 10.97
N ALA A 237 -0.11 27.79 11.54
CA ALA A 237 -0.26 27.78 13.00
C ALA A 237 -1.61 27.26 13.53
N GLY A 238 -2.63 27.15 12.68
CA GLY A 238 -3.96 26.76 13.11
C GLY A 238 -4.22 25.25 13.18
N PRO A 239 -5.48 24.85 13.48
CA PRO A 239 -5.87 23.45 13.67
C PRO A 239 -5.62 22.60 12.43
N MET A 240 -5.08 21.42 12.66
CA MET A 240 -4.90 20.42 11.61
C MET A 240 -6.15 19.55 11.50
N MET A 241 -6.54 19.20 10.29
CA MET A 241 -7.62 18.25 10.02
C MET A 241 -7.05 16.98 9.44
N LEU A 242 -7.47 15.83 9.98
CA LEU A 242 -7.26 14.53 9.35
C LEU A 242 -8.41 14.29 8.38
N THR A 243 -8.09 14.03 7.11
CA THR A 243 -9.08 13.88 6.04
C THR A 243 -8.90 12.56 5.31
N ASP A 244 -10.02 11.93 4.96
CA ASP A 244 -10.01 10.70 4.17
C ASP A 244 -9.67 10.92 2.70
N TYR A 245 -9.24 9.84 2.06
CA TYR A 245 -9.16 9.76 0.61
C TYR A 245 -10.45 9.20 0.01
N TYR A 246 -10.90 9.84 -1.05
CA TYR A 246 -12.08 9.46 -1.81
C TYR A 246 -11.68 9.00 -3.21
N LEU A 247 -12.38 7.98 -3.67
CA LEU A 247 -12.23 7.42 -4.99
C LEU A 247 -13.35 7.99 -5.85
N ASP A 248 -13.00 8.75 -6.87
CA ASP A 248 -13.97 9.35 -7.78
C ASP A 248 -13.43 9.46 -9.21
N ASP A 249 -14.34 9.41 -10.18
CA ASP A 249 -14.03 9.63 -11.59
C ASP A 249 -15.17 10.33 -12.31
N SER A 250 -14.89 10.85 -13.50
CA SER A 250 -15.86 11.62 -14.29
C SER A 250 -17.03 10.78 -14.82
N GLN A 251 -16.95 9.45 -14.81
CA GLN A 251 -18.01 8.55 -15.28
C GLN A 251 -18.93 8.11 -14.13
N THR A 252 -18.38 7.87 -12.94
CA THR A 252 -19.14 7.34 -11.79
C THR A 252 -19.40 8.37 -10.69
N GLY A 253 -18.74 9.52 -10.70
CA GLY A 253 -18.74 10.45 -9.58
C GLY A 253 -18.03 9.85 -8.36
N LEU A 254 -18.56 10.09 -7.17
CA LEU A 254 -18.01 9.55 -5.93
C LEU A 254 -18.30 8.04 -5.81
N ARG A 255 -17.24 7.23 -5.80
CA ARG A 255 -17.32 5.76 -5.81
C ARG A 255 -17.13 5.10 -4.47
N ALA A 256 -16.14 5.54 -3.70
CA ALA A 256 -15.77 4.92 -2.43
C ALA A 256 -14.97 5.88 -1.55
N LYS A 257 -14.87 5.55 -0.26
CA LYS A 257 -13.97 6.18 0.70
C LYS A 257 -12.93 5.14 1.12
N LEU A 258 -11.64 5.44 0.89
CA LEU A 258 -10.56 4.50 1.16
C LEU A 258 -10.58 4.03 2.61
N GLY A 259 -10.67 4.98 3.55
CA GLY A 259 -10.49 4.76 4.98
C GLY A 259 -9.07 4.32 5.33
N PHE A 260 -8.83 4.04 6.62
CA PHE A 260 -7.58 3.46 7.17
C PHE A 260 -6.31 4.33 7.10
N ILE A 261 -6.20 5.22 6.12
CA ILE A 261 -5.08 6.15 5.93
C ILE A 261 -5.66 7.54 5.74
N TYR A 262 -5.29 8.45 6.63
CA TYR A 262 -5.73 9.84 6.57
C TYR A 262 -4.65 10.71 5.95
N SER A 263 -5.05 11.77 5.27
CA SER A 263 -4.17 12.85 4.84
C SER A 263 -4.28 13.99 5.84
N PHE A 264 -3.24 14.81 5.93
CA PHE A 264 -3.29 16.05 6.71
C PHE A 264 -2.42 17.13 6.10
N VAL A 265 -2.71 18.38 6.44
CA VAL A 265 -1.86 19.53 6.11
C VAL A 265 -0.92 19.79 7.28
N PRO A 266 0.41 19.77 7.09
CA PRO A 266 1.34 20.03 8.18
C PRO A 266 1.25 21.49 8.62
N ASN A 267 1.13 21.72 9.92
CA ASN A 267 1.06 23.05 10.53
C ASN A 267 2.43 23.55 11.05
N GLY A 268 3.53 22.93 10.61
CA GLY A 268 4.90 23.26 11.04
C GLY A 268 5.26 22.88 12.48
N LYS A 269 4.32 22.35 13.27
CA LYS A 269 4.55 21.95 14.67
C LYS A 269 4.72 20.44 14.84
N ILE A 270 4.07 19.65 13.98
CA ILE A 270 4.12 18.19 14.03
C ILE A 270 5.28 17.68 13.18
N THR A 271 6.08 16.82 13.77
CA THR A 271 7.20 16.10 13.17
C THR A 271 6.91 14.60 13.13
N ARG A 272 7.80 13.84 12.47
CA ARG A 272 7.68 12.37 12.37
C ARG A 272 7.76 11.65 13.73
N ASP A 273 8.31 12.30 14.75
CA ASP A 273 8.54 11.70 16.07
C ASP A 273 7.36 11.95 17.02
N ASP A 274 6.43 12.83 16.63
CA ASP A 274 5.23 13.14 17.39
C ASP A 274 4.11 12.12 17.18
N THR A 275 3.03 12.33 17.93
CA THR A 275 1.71 11.72 17.74
C THR A 275 0.64 12.80 17.67
N ILE A 276 -0.49 12.48 17.05
CA ILE A 276 -1.63 13.38 16.91
C ILE A 276 -2.76 12.80 17.77
N GLU A 277 -3.21 13.56 18.75
CA GLU A 277 -4.26 13.13 19.67
C GLU A 277 -5.57 13.85 19.34
N LEU A 278 -6.66 13.10 19.24
CA LEU A 278 -7.99 13.62 18.96
C LEU A 278 -8.97 13.10 20.01
N ASP A 279 -9.64 14.02 20.70
CA ASP A 279 -10.77 13.68 21.56
C ASP A 279 -12.01 13.43 20.70
N THR A 280 -12.58 12.23 20.78
CA THR A 280 -13.78 11.84 20.04
C THR A 280 -14.89 11.39 21.00
N GLU A 281 -16.11 11.27 20.51
CA GLU A 281 -17.26 10.78 21.30
C GLU A 281 -17.02 9.39 21.91
N ILE A 282 -16.18 8.57 21.26
CA ILE A 282 -15.84 7.21 21.69
C ILE A 282 -14.54 7.14 22.51
N GLY A 283 -13.95 8.30 22.85
CA GLY A 283 -12.71 8.40 23.61
C GLY A 283 -11.58 9.06 22.84
N LYS A 284 -10.39 9.03 23.43
CA LYS A 284 -9.18 9.60 22.84
C LYS A 284 -8.64 8.66 21.77
N GLN A 285 -8.32 9.21 20.60
CA GLN A 285 -7.69 8.49 19.50
C GLN A 285 -6.30 9.07 19.25
N VAL A 286 -5.32 8.20 18.99
CA VAL A 286 -3.92 8.59 18.78
C VAL A 286 -3.47 8.13 17.40
N TYR A 287 -2.88 9.05 16.64
CA TYR A 287 -2.42 8.80 15.29
C TYR A 287 -0.92 9.02 15.14
N LYS A 288 -0.28 8.17 14.34
CA LYS A 288 1.11 8.32 13.93
C LYS A 288 1.17 9.13 12.62
N PRO A 289 1.80 10.32 12.62
CA PRO A 289 2.08 11.04 11.38
C PRO A 289 3.21 10.34 10.60
N LEU A 290 3.04 10.27 9.28
CA LEU A 290 3.94 9.68 8.31
C LEU A 290 4.26 10.74 7.26
N PHE A 291 5.55 10.98 7.04
CA PHE A 291 6.06 11.93 6.07
C PHE A 291 6.73 11.17 4.92
N THR A 292 5.94 10.76 3.93
CA THR A 292 6.42 9.99 2.78
C THR A 292 7.14 10.87 1.77
N SER A 293 7.80 10.26 0.79
CA SER A 293 8.52 11.01 -0.25
C SER A 293 7.59 11.58 -1.32
N SER A 294 7.87 12.80 -1.80
CA SER A 294 7.21 13.41 -2.97
C SER A 294 7.90 13.08 -4.29
N SER A 295 9.13 12.55 -4.23
CA SER A 295 10.02 12.40 -5.38
C SER A 295 9.74 11.15 -6.20
N TYR A 296 8.94 10.24 -5.66
CA TYR A 296 8.60 8.97 -6.30
C TYR A 296 7.15 8.97 -6.73
N TYR A 297 6.81 8.06 -7.63
CA TYR A 297 5.46 7.86 -8.13
C TYR A 297 4.56 7.37 -6.96
N SER A 298 4.06 8.29 -6.15
CA SER A 298 3.08 8.03 -5.08
C SER A 298 1.66 7.99 -5.65
N SER A 299 0.82 7.06 -5.18
CA SER A 299 -0.64 7.09 -5.40
C SER A 299 -1.32 8.19 -4.59
N PHE A 300 -0.76 8.56 -3.43
CA PHE A 300 -1.32 9.54 -2.53
C PHE A 300 -0.97 10.96 -2.99
N PRO A 301 -1.96 11.85 -3.18
CA PRO A 301 -1.72 13.25 -3.53
C PRO A 301 -0.94 14.05 -2.49
N ARG A 302 -0.97 13.63 -1.22
CA ARG A 302 -0.19 14.23 -0.13
C ARG A 302 0.90 13.28 0.34
N THR A 303 2.01 13.86 0.74
CA THR A 303 3.12 13.16 1.39
C THR A 303 2.98 13.07 2.90
N THR A 304 1.99 13.73 3.47
CA THR A 304 1.67 13.76 4.90
C THR A 304 0.44 12.90 5.14
N LEU A 305 0.68 11.73 5.71
CA LEU A 305 -0.34 10.71 5.99
C LEU A 305 -0.41 10.42 7.49
N ALA A 306 -1.54 9.95 8.00
CA ALA A 306 -1.68 9.54 9.38
C ALA A 306 -2.40 8.20 9.49
N ILE A 307 -1.96 7.38 10.44
CA ILE A 307 -2.57 6.08 10.76
C ILE A 307 -2.91 6.04 12.25
N ARG A 308 -4.04 5.42 12.62
CA ARG A 308 -4.44 5.29 14.02
C ARG A 308 -3.65 4.19 14.73
N ILE A 309 -3.08 4.50 15.89
CA ILE A 309 -2.27 3.58 16.72
C ILE A 309 -2.88 3.35 18.11
N GLU A 310 -3.89 4.13 18.51
CA GLU A 310 -4.71 3.95 19.72
C GLU A 310 -6.12 4.49 19.47
#